data_AF-A0A3D6B9F5-F1
#
_entry.id   AF-A0A3D6B9F5-F1
#
_cell.length_a   1.000
_cell.length_b   1.000
_cell.length_c   1.000
_cell.angle_alpha   90.00
_cell.angle_beta   90.00
_cell.angle_gamma   90.00
#
_symmetry.space_group_name_H-M   'P 1'
#
loop_
_entity.id
_entity.type
_entity.pdbx_description
1 polymer ?
#
loop_
_entity_poly.entity_id
_entity_poly.type
_entity_poly.pdbx_seq_one_letter_code
_entity_poly.pdbx_strand_id
1 'polypeptide(L)'
;MYNEKKGKSSPNLDALRKKINEIPAEQIANKFGLLNTVNGKSPQGDCPTGHSSSGGKCFSINTTDNHWKCFQCEKGGNNIELIKIYKKVDYVEALKWAAKEFNIQHSVDFNNPYSNNISDEELEKIRLFNSRAELFETAYTWMHELLFTDEAKEVRDYLVNDRKYEVEILKKAEFCYFPPGRDIKDYLLKKHPVKEADINDLPLYGRTGDKYRLAIPYRNRKGKITGFIKRATPNTVIIETDKDGKPKEVRYDATKGLNKDDIFNLCKCKDQETLIIFEGYPDAGYFYAAGIENATAVGQGLLSDSHLKSLSISKVKNVIISFDNDKDKEEDKKTGKIGKQEGPGIVNTEAAVRLILNESDIIPFVLDPKLLDPHKDPDEYFRANGLDATKALYKKATKGILWLADRILINYDENDSLSKQNTKDQLLYLTTLTPDAEDIAQLTKLIMEKLKLDKSLVNKLIKEKQKESRIERYKKIKNANLAGQKRYFPFIERSTSSYSYLDTKEGEIYMSVQEGILENILLSGEETLPDILPVLKADFNVNSNERIDLEKEIINLFVPTEYMLLSKNQETFHPKKDFPHIYRLVMNLIPKYR
;
A
#
# COMPACT_ATOMS: atom_id res chain seq x y z
N MET A 1 -1.83 19.61 12.56
CA MET A 1 -3.12 19.29 13.21
C MET A 1 -4.06 18.74 12.15
N TYR A 2 -3.95 17.45 11.86
CA TYR A 2 -4.87 16.71 11.01
C TYR A 2 -5.86 16.02 11.95
N ASN A 3 -7.08 16.53 12.04
CA ASN A 3 -8.15 15.82 12.73
C ASN A 3 -8.79 14.84 11.74
N GLU A 4 -8.63 13.56 12.04
CA GLU A 4 -9.39 12.47 11.43
C GLU A 4 -10.88 12.66 11.73
N LYS A 5 -11.64 13.18 10.76
CA LYS A 5 -13.09 13.00 10.76
C LYS A 5 -13.41 11.70 10.02
N LYS A 6 -13.79 10.69 10.81
CA LYS A 6 -14.35 9.40 10.40
C LYS A 6 -15.37 9.58 9.28
N GLY A 7 -15.24 8.77 8.22
CA GLY A 7 -16.10 8.79 7.04
C GLY A 7 -17.55 8.51 7.37
N LYS A 8 -18.37 9.56 7.39
CA LYS A 8 -19.82 9.46 7.18
C LYS A 8 -20.05 9.64 5.67
N SER A 9 -20.70 8.67 5.03
CA SER A 9 -21.20 8.81 3.67
C SER A 9 -22.12 10.03 3.57
N SER A 10 -22.04 10.76 2.44
CA SER A 10 -22.88 11.92 2.19
C SER A 10 -24.36 11.50 2.13
N PRO A 11 -25.29 12.18 2.82
CA PRO A 11 -26.73 11.87 2.79
C PRO A 11 -27.30 11.75 1.37
N ASN A 12 -26.78 12.53 0.41
CA ASN A 12 -27.19 12.48 -0.98
C ASN A 12 -26.66 11.23 -1.71
N LEU A 13 -25.44 10.80 -1.41
CA LEU A 13 -24.90 9.54 -1.93
C LEU A 13 -25.61 8.34 -1.34
N ASP A 14 -25.97 8.37 -0.06
CA ASP A 14 -26.72 7.29 0.57
C ASP A 14 -28.15 7.22 0.02
N ALA A 15 -28.79 8.36 -0.23
CA ALA A 15 -30.08 8.41 -0.91
C ALA A 15 -30.00 7.83 -2.33
N LEU A 16 -28.99 8.22 -3.11
CA LEU A 16 -28.77 7.66 -4.46
C LEU A 16 -28.42 6.16 -4.40
N ARG A 17 -27.57 5.74 -3.47
CA ARG A 17 -27.21 4.35 -3.21
C ARG A 17 -28.44 3.49 -2.92
N LYS A 18 -29.35 3.99 -2.08
CA LYS A 18 -30.62 3.30 -1.78
C LYS A 18 -31.46 3.14 -3.04
N LYS A 19 -31.68 4.21 -3.80
CA LYS A 19 -32.42 4.16 -5.07
C LYS A 19 -31.80 3.19 -6.07
N ILE A 20 -30.47 3.13 -6.17
CA ILE A 20 -29.77 2.18 -7.07
C ILE A 20 -29.97 0.74 -6.59
N ASN A 21 -29.95 0.49 -5.29
CA ASN A 21 -30.18 -0.84 -4.72
C ASN A 21 -31.66 -1.23 -4.67
N GLU A 22 -32.59 -0.35 -5.04
CA GLU A 22 -34.01 -0.67 -5.26
C GLU A 22 -34.27 -1.15 -6.70
N ILE A 23 -33.37 -0.86 -7.65
CA ILE A 23 -33.48 -1.37 -9.03
C ILE A 23 -33.31 -2.89 -9.01
N PRO A 24 -34.16 -3.69 -9.67
CA PRO A 24 -33.94 -5.12 -9.76
C PRO A 24 -32.56 -5.44 -10.37
N ALA A 25 -31.74 -6.19 -9.65
CA ALA A 25 -30.36 -6.55 -10.01
C ALA A 25 -30.29 -7.23 -11.37
N GLU A 26 -31.36 -7.95 -11.73
CA GLU A 26 -31.58 -8.55 -13.04
C GLU A 26 -31.51 -7.52 -14.18
N GLN A 27 -32.07 -6.32 -14.00
CA GLN A 27 -32.02 -5.27 -15.02
C GLN A 27 -30.59 -4.77 -15.23
N ILE A 28 -29.81 -4.65 -14.16
CA ILE A 28 -28.41 -4.23 -14.24
C ILE A 28 -27.56 -5.32 -14.91
N ALA A 29 -27.78 -6.58 -14.54
CA ALA A 29 -27.07 -7.69 -15.16
C ALA A 29 -27.43 -7.87 -16.64
N ASN A 30 -28.69 -7.64 -17.02
CA ASN A 30 -29.13 -7.63 -18.42
C ASN A 30 -28.44 -6.52 -19.24
N LYS A 31 -28.25 -5.32 -18.67
CA LYS A 31 -27.47 -4.24 -19.31
C LYS A 31 -26.02 -4.62 -19.59
N PHE A 32 -25.48 -5.56 -18.82
CA PHE A 32 -24.13 -6.08 -18.97
C PHE A 32 -24.06 -7.36 -19.82
N GLY A 33 -25.19 -7.88 -20.30
CA GLY A 33 -25.25 -9.13 -21.05
C GLY A 33 -24.81 -10.34 -20.21
N LEU A 34 -25.00 -10.28 -18.89
CA LEU A 34 -24.52 -11.33 -17.97
C LEU A 34 -25.52 -12.47 -17.80
N LEU A 35 -26.76 -12.33 -18.26
CA LEU A 35 -27.82 -13.31 -18.02
C LEU A 35 -28.10 -14.12 -19.28
N ASN A 36 -27.98 -15.44 -19.14
CA ASN A 36 -28.21 -16.42 -20.20
C ASN A 36 -29.49 -17.23 -19.94
N THR A 37 -30.10 -17.12 -18.75
CA THR A 37 -31.37 -17.77 -18.40
C THR A 37 -32.23 -16.82 -17.57
N VAL A 38 -33.40 -16.46 -18.10
CA VAL A 38 -34.28 -15.41 -17.53
C VAL A 38 -35.59 -15.97 -16.94
N ASN A 39 -35.94 -17.23 -17.22
CA ASN A 39 -37.26 -17.82 -16.88
C ASN A 39 -37.25 -18.73 -15.63
N GLY A 40 -36.51 -18.37 -14.57
CA GLY A 40 -36.44 -19.16 -13.32
C GLY A 40 -36.55 -18.28 -12.07
N LYS A 41 -36.75 -18.91 -10.89
CA LYS A 41 -36.80 -18.19 -9.59
C LYS A 41 -35.52 -17.40 -9.25
N SER A 42 -34.41 -17.66 -9.94
CA SER A 42 -33.15 -16.93 -9.83
C SER A 42 -32.49 -16.83 -11.22
N PRO A 43 -32.41 -15.64 -11.84
CA PRO A 43 -31.72 -15.45 -13.11
C PRO A 43 -30.25 -15.85 -13.03
N GLN A 44 -29.73 -16.49 -14.08
CA GLN A 44 -28.36 -17.03 -14.11
C GLN A 44 -27.60 -16.65 -15.38
N GLY A 45 -26.27 -16.60 -15.28
CA GLY A 45 -25.40 -16.54 -16.45
C GLY A 45 -23.92 -16.39 -16.12
N ASP A 46 -23.25 -15.51 -16.84
CA ASP A 46 -21.80 -15.39 -16.89
C ASP A 46 -21.27 -14.51 -15.77
N CYS A 47 -20.03 -14.80 -15.34
CA CYS A 47 -19.44 -14.03 -14.26
C CYS A 47 -19.12 -12.59 -14.68
N PRO A 48 -19.44 -11.59 -13.83
CA PRO A 48 -19.09 -10.20 -14.10
C PRO A 48 -17.57 -9.94 -14.21
N THR A 49 -16.71 -10.86 -13.77
CA THR A 49 -15.25 -10.74 -13.94
C THR A 49 -14.71 -11.47 -15.17
N GLY A 50 -15.55 -12.11 -15.97
CA GLY A 50 -15.16 -12.81 -17.19
C GLY A 50 -14.39 -14.11 -16.99
N HIS A 51 -14.47 -14.75 -15.81
CA HIS A 51 -13.87 -16.07 -15.65
C HIS A 51 -14.75 -17.15 -16.29
N SER A 52 -14.12 -18.18 -16.85
CA SER A 52 -14.79 -19.34 -17.42
C SER A 52 -15.38 -20.23 -16.32
N SER A 53 -16.54 -20.85 -16.58
CA SER A 53 -17.08 -21.91 -15.73
C SER A 53 -17.47 -23.10 -16.61
N SER A 54 -17.27 -24.32 -16.11
CA SER A 54 -17.46 -25.56 -16.89
C SER A 54 -18.90 -25.79 -17.37
N GLY A 55 -19.87 -25.02 -16.87
CA GLY A 55 -21.29 -25.10 -17.26
C GLY A 55 -21.93 -23.78 -17.74
N GLY A 56 -21.16 -22.69 -17.92
CA GLY A 56 -21.67 -21.41 -18.43
C GLY A 56 -22.70 -20.68 -17.55
N LYS A 57 -22.84 -21.07 -16.27
CA LYS A 57 -23.80 -20.50 -15.30
C LYS A 57 -23.22 -20.46 -13.90
N CYS A 58 -22.24 -19.59 -13.67
CA CYS A 58 -21.61 -19.40 -12.36
C CYS A 58 -22.16 -18.20 -11.58
N PHE A 59 -22.79 -17.26 -12.28
CA PHE A 59 -23.40 -16.07 -11.73
C PHE A 59 -24.91 -16.27 -11.55
N SER A 60 -25.44 -15.88 -10.39
CA SER A 60 -26.86 -15.97 -10.06
C SER A 60 -27.33 -14.72 -9.34
N ILE A 61 -28.58 -14.36 -9.60
CA ILE A 61 -29.27 -13.23 -8.95
C ILE A 61 -30.40 -13.76 -8.09
N ASN A 62 -30.42 -13.33 -6.83
CA ASN A 62 -31.58 -13.48 -5.97
C ASN A 62 -32.48 -12.26 -6.17
N THR A 63 -33.65 -12.47 -6.78
CA THR A 63 -34.62 -11.42 -7.09
C THR A 63 -35.42 -10.96 -5.87
N THR A 64 -35.46 -11.74 -4.79
CA THR A 64 -36.13 -11.40 -3.53
C THR A 64 -35.31 -10.40 -2.72
N ASP A 65 -34.03 -10.69 -2.55
CA ASP A 65 -33.11 -9.88 -1.71
C ASP A 65 -32.27 -8.89 -2.52
N ASN A 66 -32.49 -8.86 -3.84
CA ASN A 66 -31.84 -7.97 -4.79
C ASN A 66 -30.30 -7.97 -4.72
N HIS A 67 -29.72 -9.16 -4.57
CA HIS A 67 -28.28 -9.38 -4.53
C HIS A 67 -27.85 -10.40 -5.58
N TRP A 68 -26.55 -10.43 -5.86
CA TRP A 68 -25.96 -11.38 -6.78
C TRP A 68 -24.77 -12.09 -6.14
N LYS A 69 -24.47 -13.28 -6.65
CA LYS A 69 -23.29 -14.04 -6.29
C LYS A 69 -22.76 -14.80 -7.49
N CYS A 70 -21.44 -14.83 -7.61
CA CYS A 70 -20.76 -15.82 -8.43
C CYS A 70 -20.24 -16.95 -7.54
N PHE A 71 -20.70 -18.17 -7.78
CA PHE A 71 -20.38 -19.34 -6.96
C PHE A 71 -18.98 -19.93 -7.22
N GLN A 72 -18.29 -19.44 -8.26
CA GLN A 72 -16.95 -19.93 -8.61
C GLN A 72 -15.83 -19.02 -8.12
N CYS A 73 -16.02 -17.69 -8.19
CA CYS A 73 -15.03 -16.73 -7.68
C CYS A 73 -15.40 -16.16 -6.30
N GLU A 74 -16.50 -16.66 -5.72
CA GLU A 74 -17.06 -16.32 -4.41
C GLU A 74 -17.41 -14.83 -4.21
N LYS A 75 -17.30 -14.01 -5.26
CA LYS A 75 -17.69 -12.60 -5.23
C LYS A 75 -19.21 -12.48 -5.25
N GLY A 76 -19.74 -11.56 -4.47
CA GLY A 76 -21.15 -11.22 -4.45
C GLY A 76 -21.38 -9.86 -3.82
N GLY A 77 -22.60 -9.36 -3.92
CA GLY A 77 -22.97 -8.09 -3.33
C GLY A 77 -24.27 -7.53 -3.89
N ASN A 78 -24.47 -6.24 -3.66
CA ASN A 78 -25.59 -5.50 -4.21
C ASN A 78 -25.26 -4.98 -5.62
N ASN A 79 -26.21 -4.24 -6.20
CA ASN A 79 -26.11 -3.62 -7.52
C ASN A 79 -24.84 -2.80 -7.73
N ILE A 80 -24.41 -2.06 -6.71
CA ILE A 80 -23.24 -1.20 -6.80
C ILE A 80 -21.97 -2.04 -6.89
N GLU A 81 -21.87 -3.11 -6.11
CA GLU A 81 -20.75 -4.05 -6.21
C GLU A 81 -20.72 -4.76 -7.57
N LEU A 82 -21.89 -5.06 -8.16
CA LEU A 82 -21.96 -5.62 -9.52
C LEU A 82 -21.32 -4.68 -10.54
N ILE A 83 -21.72 -3.41 -10.51
CA ILE A 83 -21.24 -2.37 -11.43
C ILE A 83 -19.73 -2.13 -11.24
N LYS A 84 -19.26 -1.99 -9.99
CA LYS A 84 -17.84 -1.78 -9.68
C LYS A 84 -16.99 -2.90 -10.25
N ILE A 85 -17.39 -4.15 -10.03
CA ILE A 85 -16.63 -5.33 -10.43
C ILE A 85 -16.66 -5.51 -11.96
N TYR A 86 -17.82 -5.34 -12.60
CA TYR A 86 -17.96 -5.50 -14.05
C TYR A 86 -17.27 -4.37 -14.83
N LYS A 87 -17.48 -3.11 -14.44
CA LYS A 87 -16.89 -1.94 -15.12
C LYS A 87 -15.46 -1.62 -14.66
N LYS A 88 -14.97 -2.28 -13.60
CA LYS A 88 -13.67 -2.00 -12.95
C LYS A 88 -13.53 -0.53 -12.51
N VAL A 89 -14.60 0.00 -11.94
CA VAL A 89 -14.70 1.40 -11.47
C VAL A 89 -14.85 1.46 -9.95
N ASP A 90 -14.58 2.64 -9.37
CA ASP A 90 -14.79 2.87 -7.95
C ASP A 90 -16.28 3.13 -7.61
N TYR A 91 -16.57 3.33 -6.32
CA TYR A 91 -17.94 3.49 -5.83
C TYR A 91 -18.66 4.69 -6.43
N VAL A 92 -18.00 5.85 -6.59
CA VAL A 92 -18.63 7.06 -7.11
C VAL A 92 -18.93 6.89 -8.59
N GLU A 93 -17.97 6.37 -9.35
CA GLU A 93 -18.15 6.11 -10.78
C GLU A 93 -19.22 5.05 -11.03
N ALA A 94 -19.37 4.06 -10.14
CA ALA A 94 -20.47 3.10 -10.20
C ALA A 94 -21.84 3.76 -9.95
N LEU A 95 -21.96 4.64 -8.96
CA LEU A 95 -23.19 5.41 -8.72
C LEU A 95 -23.53 6.33 -9.90
N LYS A 96 -22.52 6.99 -10.48
CA LYS A 96 -22.64 7.87 -11.65
C LYS A 96 -23.12 7.12 -12.88
N TRP A 97 -22.55 5.93 -13.12
CA TRP A 97 -22.99 5.07 -14.20
C TRP A 97 -24.44 4.63 -14.02
N ALA A 98 -24.80 4.12 -12.83
CA ALA A 98 -26.16 3.65 -12.56
C ALA A 98 -27.20 4.78 -12.67
N ALA A 99 -26.89 5.96 -12.11
CA ALA A 99 -27.78 7.11 -12.18
C ALA A 99 -28.07 7.53 -13.62
N LYS A 100 -27.03 7.56 -14.48
CA LYS A 100 -27.15 7.90 -15.90
C LYS A 100 -27.88 6.81 -16.68
N GLU A 101 -27.53 5.54 -16.48
CA GLU A 101 -28.07 4.42 -17.24
C GLU A 101 -29.56 4.19 -16.96
N PHE A 102 -29.99 4.40 -15.72
CA PHE A 102 -31.37 4.18 -15.27
C PHE A 102 -32.15 5.50 -15.08
N ASN A 103 -31.61 6.64 -15.53
CA ASN A 103 -32.24 7.96 -15.42
C ASN A 103 -32.77 8.27 -14.00
N ILE A 104 -31.99 7.91 -12.97
CA ILE A 104 -32.40 8.08 -11.58
C ILE A 104 -32.31 9.57 -11.22
N GLN A 105 -33.41 10.17 -10.79
CA GLN A 105 -33.36 11.54 -10.27
C GLN A 105 -32.58 11.60 -8.95
N HIS A 106 -31.53 12.41 -8.93
CA HIS A 106 -30.70 12.66 -7.76
C HIS A 106 -30.22 14.10 -7.71
N SER A 107 -29.89 14.57 -6.51
CA SER A 107 -29.23 15.85 -6.24
C SER A 107 -27.71 15.71 -6.10
N VAL A 108 -27.15 14.51 -6.35
CA VAL A 108 -25.71 14.27 -6.28
C VAL A 108 -25.01 15.00 -7.42
N ASP A 109 -24.10 15.92 -7.08
CA ASP A 109 -23.09 16.41 -8.01
C ASP A 109 -21.95 15.39 -8.06
N PHE A 110 -21.79 14.67 -9.17
CA PHE A 110 -20.72 13.67 -9.30
C PHE A 110 -19.34 14.29 -9.48
N ASN A 111 -19.25 15.59 -9.77
CA ASN A 111 -17.97 16.29 -9.68
C ASN A 111 -17.58 16.54 -8.21
N ASN A 112 -18.55 16.41 -7.29
CA ASN A 112 -18.37 16.65 -5.86
C ASN A 112 -19.29 15.79 -4.97
N PRO A 113 -19.13 14.46 -4.98
CA PRO A 113 -20.10 13.51 -4.43
C PRO A 113 -20.24 13.59 -2.89
N TYR A 114 -19.29 14.18 -2.17
CA TYR A 114 -19.24 14.21 -0.71
C TYR A 114 -19.66 15.56 -0.08
N SER A 115 -20.32 16.42 -0.86
CA SER A 115 -20.61 17.83 -0.56
C SER A 115 -21.22 18.17 0.81
N ASN A 116 -21.95 17.26 1.45
CA ASN A 116 -22.76 17.62 2.62
C ASN A 116 -22.00 17.58 3.96
N ASN A 117 -20.72 17.20 4.00
CA ASN A 117 -19.90 17.15 5.23
C ASN A 117 -18.52 17.84 5.08
N ILE A 118 -18.31 18.53 3.97
CA ILE A 118 -17.02 19.09 3.56
C ILE A 118 -17.21 20.61 3.44
N SER A 119 -16.30 21.41 4.01
CA SER A 119 -16.45 22.87 3.96
C SER A 119 -16.36 23.38 2.51
N ASP A 120 -16.96 24.53 2.19
CA ASP A 120 -16.83 25.15 0.87
C ASP A 120 -15.36 25.30 0.44
N GLU A 121 -14.46 25.55 1.40
CA GLU A 121 -13.02 25.61 1.20
C GLU A 121 -12.42 24.26 0.76
N GLU A 122 -12.85 23.15 1.37
CA GLU A 122 -12.41 21.81 0.99
C GLU A 122 -13.00 21.37 -0.35
N LEU A 123 -14.26 21.76 -0.66
CA LEU A 123 -14.88 21.53 -1.96
C LEU A 123 -14.11 22.23 -3.08
N GLU A 124 -13.75 23.50 -2.86
CA GLU A 124 -12.95 24.25 -3.83
C GLU A 124 -11.55 23.66 -4.00
N LYS A 125 -10.91 23.17 -2.92
CA LYS A 125 -9.64 22.44 -3.01
C LYS A 125 -9.75 21.19 -3.89
N ILE A 126 -10.84 20.42 -3.76
CA ILE A 126 -11.08 19.22 -4.60
C ILE A 126 -11.32 19.62 -6.05
N ARG A 127 -12.14 20.65 -6.31
CA ARG A 127 -12.40 21.18 -7.66
C ARG A 127 -11.09 21.61 -8.33
N LEU A 128 -10.30 22.43 -7.65
CA LEU A 128 -8.99 22.92 -8.12
C LEU A 128 -8.02 21.77 -8.37
N PHE A 129 -7.96 20.79 -7.46
CA PHE A 129 -7.11 19.60 -7.64
C PHE A 129 -7.49 18.83 -8.92
N ASN A 130 -8.77 18.55 -9.12
CA ASN A 130 -9.26 17.82 -10.29
C ASN A 130 -9.04 18.59 -11.59
N SER A 131 -9.33 19.90 -11.60
CA SER A 131 -9.10 20.77 -12.76
C SER A 131 -7.62 20.82 -13.12
N ARG A 132 -6.74 21.03 -12.13
CA ARG A 132 -5.28 21.02 -12.28
C ARG A 132 -4.77 19.68 -12.81
N ALA A 133 -5.26 18.56 -12.27
CA ALA A 133 -4.85 17.24 -12.73
C ALA A 133 -5.22 17.03 -14.21
N GLU A 134 -6.42 17.42 -14.63
CA GLU A 134 -6.86 17.31 -16.03
C GLU A 134 -6.03 18.20 -16.98
N LEU A 135 -5.72 19.43 -16.56
CA LEU A 135 -4.85 20.34 -17.31
C LEU A 135 -3.42 19.77 -17.43
N PHE A 136 -2.89 19.18 -16.36
CA PHE A 136 -1.59 18.50 -16.41
C PHE A 136 -1.58 17.27 -17.31
N GLU A 137 -2.64 16.46 -17.36
CA GLU A 137 -2.73 15.35 -18.33
C GLU A 137 -2.74 15.86 -19.78
N THR A 138 -3.50 16.94 -20.03
CA THR A 138 -3.56 17.56 -21.36
C THR A 138 -2.19 18.10 -21.77
N ALA A 139 -1.51 18.80 -20.86
CA ALA A 139 -0.16 19.32 -21.10
C ALA A 139 0.84 18.18 -21.28
N TYR A 140 0.79 17.15 -20.44
CA TYR A 140 1.68 15.99 -20.51
C TYR A 140 1.63 15.30 -21.87
N THR A 141 0.43 15.02 -22.39
CA THR A 141 0.28 14.36 -23.70
C THR A 141 1.02 15.12 -24.80
N TRP A 142 0.83 16.45 -24.86
CA TRP A 142 1.50 17.31 -25.83
C TRP A 142 3.02 17.39 -25.59
N MET A 143 3.44 17.60 -24.34
CA MET A 143 4.86 17.66 -23.96
C MET A 143 5.61 16.35 -24.24
N HIS A 144 4.94 15.20 -24.13
CA HIS A 144 5.49 13.91 -24.48
C HIS A 144 5.66 13.76 -25.99
N GLU A 145 4.68 14.20 -26.79
CA GLU A 145 4.82 14.25 -28.26
C GLU A 145 5.97 15.18 -28.70
N LEU A 146 6.11 16.34 -28.06
CA LEU A 146 7.19 17.29 -28.33
C LEU A 146 8.59 16.69 -28.14
N LEU A 147 8.76 15.71 -27.25
CA LEU A 147 10.06 15.06 -27.03
C LEU A 147 10.67 14.48 -28.32
N PHE A 148 9.81 14.12 -29.28
CA PHE A 148 10.19 13.50 -30.53
C PHE A 148 10.24 14.48 -31.72
N THR A 149 10.14 15.80 -31.47
CA THR A 149 10.27 16.85 -32.49
C THR A 149 11.62 17.55 -32.40
N ASP A 150 11.98 18.35 -33.41
CA ASP A 150 13.25 19.10 -33.41
C ASP A 150 13.39 20.10 -32.26
N GLU A 151 12.28 20.58 -31.71
CA GLU A 151 12.26 21.50 -30.57
C GLU A 151 12.90 20.89 -29.31
N ALA A 152 12.70 19.58 -29.11
CA ALA A 152 13.24 18.85 -27.97
C ALA A 152 14.60 18.19 -28.24
N LYS A 153 15.31 18.60 -29.30
CA LYS A 153 16.57 17.96 -29.71
C LYS A 153 17.56 17.80 -28.57
N GLU A 154 17.76 18.85 -27.75
CA GLU A 154 18.68 18.80 -26.61
C GLU A 154 18.32 17.69 -25.60
N VAL A 155 17.04 17.58 -25.25
CA VAL A 155 16.55 16.60 -24.29
C VAL A 155 16.60 15.19 -24.88
N ARG A 156 16.23 15.05 -26.15
CA ARG A 156 16.29 13.76 -26.86
C ARG A 156 17.74 13.30 -27.02
N ASP A 157 18.66 14.18 -27.38
CA ASP A 157 20.08 13.86 -27.50
C ASP A 157 20.65 13.41 -26.15
N TYR A 158 20.24 14.05 -25.04
CA TYR A 158 20.62 13.58 -23.71
C TYR A 158 20.11 12.17 -23.41
N LEU A 159 18.83 11.88 -23.67
CA LEU A 159 18.25 10.56 -23.38
C LEU A 159 18.81 9.47 -24.31
N VAL A 160 19.00 9.76 -25.59
CA VAL A 160 19.42 8.75 -26.59
C VAL A 160 20.93 8.64 -26.67
N ASN A 161 21.68 9.74 -26.67
CA ASN A 161 23.12 9.73 -26.90
C ASN A 161 23.92 9.62 -25.62
N ASP A 162 23.53 10.31 -24.53
CA ASP A 162 24.26 10.24 -23.26
C ASP A 162 23.77 9.07 -22.40
N ARG A 163 22.44 8.96 -22.23
CA ARG A 163 21.80 7.86 -21.49
C ARG A 163 21.61 6.59 -22.31
N LYS A 164 21.89 6.57 -23.61
CA LYS A 164 21.79 5.34 -24.44
C LYS A 164 20.42 4.65 -24.35
N TYR A 165 19.36 5.42 -24.11
CA TYR A 165 18.01 4.88 -24.05
C TYR A 165 17.47 4.63 -25.44
N GLU A 166 16.79 3.49 -25.60
CA GLU A 166 16.17 3.10 -26.85
C GLU A 166 14.92 3.95 -27.11
N VAL A 167 14.80 4.49 -28.32
CA VAL A 167 13.69 5.36 -28.71
C VAL A 167 12.33 4.67 -28.55
N GLU A 168 12.25 3.37 -28.85
CA GLU A 168 10.99 2.61 -28.72
C GLU A 168 10.58 2.38 -27.26
N ILE A 169 11.53 2.34 -26.33
CA ILE A 169 11.25 2.31 -24.89
C ILE A 169 10.88 3.72 -24.41
N LEU A 170 11.57 4.76 -24.88
CA LEU A 170 11.24 6.15 -24.56
C LEU A 170 9.82 6.55 -24.96
N LYS A 171 9.30 6.05 -26.09
CA LYS A 171 7.90 6.24 -26.52
C LYS A 171 6.88 5.62 -25.55
N LYS A 172 7.27 4.64 -24.75
CA LYS A 172 6.42 4.00 -23.72
C LYS A 172 6.66 4.59 -22.34
N ALA A 173 7.85 5.14 -22.10
CA ALA A 173 8.20 5.85 -20.88
C ALA A 173 7.51 7.21 -20.83
N GLU A 174 7.37 7.78 -19.64
CA GLU A 174 6.66 9.06 -19.44
C GLU A 174 7.59 10.29 -19.48
N PHE A 175 8.78 10.18 -20.05
CA PHE A 175 9.65 11.35 -20.22
C PHE A 175 9.00 12.34 -21.17
N CYS A 176 9.10 13.64 -20.88
CA CYS A 176 8.58 14.68 -21.76
C CYS A 176 9.53 15.87 -21.87
N TYR A 177 9.41 16.60 -22.98
CA TYR A 177 10.00 17.92 -23.13
C TYR A 177 9.10 18.94 -22.43
N PHE A 178 9.65 19.73 -21.52
CA PHE A 178 8.96 20.75 -20.75
C PHE A 178 9.27 22.12 -21.38
N PRO A 179 8.46 22.60 -22.33
CA PRO A 179 8.66 23.90 -22.96
C PRO A 179 8.47 25.04 -21.94
N PRO A 180 8.82 26.28 -22.30
CA PRO A 180 8.55 27.44 -21.46
C PRO A 180 7.10 27.44 -20.95
N GLY A 181 6.91 27.83 -19.68
CA GLY A 181 5.61 27.76 -19.02
C GLY A 181 4.52 28.59 -19.70
N ARG A 182 4.92 29.66 -20.42
CA ARG A 182 4.01 30.43 -21.28
C ARG A 182 3.45 29.56 -22.41
N ASP A 183 4.28 28.80 -23.10
CA ASP A 183 3.87 28.00 -24.25
C ASP A 183 2.92 26.87 -23.82
N ILE A 184 3.16 26.29 -22.63
CA ILE A 184 2.23 25.34 -22.00
C ILE A 184 0.86 26.00 -21.74
N LYS A 185 0.83 27.20 -21.18
CA LYS A 185 -0.44 27.92 -20.93
C LYS A 185 -1.15 28.28 -22.23
N ASP A 186 -0.42 28.76 -23.25
CA ASP A 186 -0.99 29.09 -24.54
C ASP A 186 -1.59 27.86 -25.24
N TYR A 187 -0.91 26.71 -25.15
CA TYR A 187 -1.45 25.44 -25.64
C TYR A 187 -2.73 25.04 -24.88
N LEU A 188 -2.72 25.14 -23.56
CA LEU A 188 -3.87 24.79 -22.72
C LEU A 188 -5.07 25.74 -22.96
N LEU A 189 -4.85 27.05 -23.11
CA LEU A 189 -5.90 28.03 -23.41
C LEU A 189 -6.58 27.74 -24.75
N LYS A 190 -5.81 27.30 -25.75
CA LYS A 190 -6.37 26.87 -27.05
C LYS A 190 -7.23 25.60 -26.92
N LYS A 191 -6.87 24.67 -26.04
CA LYS A 191 -7.58 23.40 -25.85
C LYS A 191 -8.77 23.50 -24.88
N HIS A 192 -8.65 24.36 -23.86
CA HIS A 192 -9.59 24.49 -22.74
C HIS A 192 -9.90 25.97 -22.46
N PRO A 193 -10.48 26.73 -23.42
CA PRO A 193 -10.68 28.17 -23.27
C PRO A 193 -11.56 28.56 -22.08
N VAL A 194 -12.48 27.67 -21.66
CA VAL A 194 -13.37 27.90 -20.50
C VAL A 194 -12.66 27.75 -19.15
N LYS A 195 -11.40 27.31 -19.11
CA LYS A 195 -10.60 27.11 -17.90
C LYS A 195 -9.50 28.15 -17.72
N GLU A 196 -9.66 29.35 -18.31
CA GLU A 196 -8.64 30.40 -18.31
C GLU A 196 -8.09 30.72 -16.91
N ALA A 197 -8.95 30.89 -15.91
CA ALA A 197 -8.53 31.16 -14.54
C ALA A 197 -7.65 30.03 -13.97
N ASP A 198 -8.11 28.78 -14.07
CA ASP A 198 -7.38 27.60 -13.59
C ASP A 198 -6.04 27.40 -14.34
N ILE A 199 -5.98 27.75 -15.64
CA ILE A 199 -4.75 27.68 -16.45
C ILE A 199 -3.76 28.78 -16.06
N ASN A 200 -4.26 30.00 -15.81
CA ASN A 200 -3.44 31.12 -15.38
C ASN A 200 -2.81 30.86 -14.01
N ASP A 201 -3.51 30.17 -13.12
CA ASP A 201 -3.02 29.77 -11.79
C ASP A 201 -2.23 28.45 -11.78
N LEU A 202 -2.06 27.80 -12.93
CA LEU A 202 -1.38 26.52 -13.02
C LEU A 202 0.10 26.64 -12.59
N PRO A 203 0.55 25.91 -11.56
CA PRO A 203 1.88 26.07 -10.99
C PRO A 203 2.92 25.27 -11.77
N LEU A 204 3.36 25.80 -12.91
CA LEU A 204 4.35 25.17 -13.79
C LEU A 204 5.80 25.41 -13.32
N TYR A 205 6.02 26.50 -12.60
CA TYR A 205 7.35 26.88 -12.12
C TYR A 205 7.71 26.18 -10.81
N GLY A 206 9.00 25.92 -10.62
CA GLY A 206 9.54 25.43 -9.34
C GLY A 206 10.40 26.49 -8.67
N ARG A 207 11.33 26.08 -7.79
CA ARG A 207 12.15 27.02 -6.99
C ARG A 207 13.10 27.83 -7.87
N THR A 208 13.57 27.19 -8.93
CA THR A 208 14.54 27.72 -9.88
C THR A 208 13.91 28.37 -11.12
N GLY A 209 12.59 28.56 -11.12
CA GLY A 209 11.85 29.14 -12.25
C GLY A 209 11.67 28.18 -13.42
N ASP A 210 11.94 28.67 -14.63
CA ASP A 210 11.65 28.02 -15.92
C ASP A 210 12.91 27.62 -16.71
N LYS A 211 13.82 26.94 -16.02
CA LYS A 211 15.16 26.60 -16.56
C LYS A 211 15.30 25.14 -17.02
N TYR A 212 14.31 24.30 -16.76
CA TYR A 212 14.42 22.85 -16.97
C TYR A 212 13.57 22.43 -18.16
N ARG A 213 14.14 21.60 -19.03
CA ARG A 213 13.49 21.13 -20.26
C ARG A 213 13.19 19.63 -20.29
N LEU A 214 13.84 18.82 -19.46
CA LEU A 214 13.47 17.42 -19.27
C LEU A 214 12.55 17.30 -18.06
N ALA A 215 11.41 16.63 -18.23
CA ALA A 215 10.49 16.34 -17.14
C ALA A 215 9.91 14.92 -17.19
N ILE A 216 9.37 14.48 -16.06
CA ILE A 216 8.58 13.26 -15.90
C ILE A 216 7.36 13.62 -15.04
N PRO A 217 6.13 13.25 -15.44
CA PRO A 217 4.95 13.50 -14.63
C PRO A 217 5.01 12.68 -13.35
N TYR A 218 4.62 13.29 -12.24
CA TYR A 218 4.47 12.62 -10.96
C TYR A 218 2.99 12.35 -10.71
N ARG A 219 2.63 11.08 -10.54
CA ARG A 219 1.24 10.63 -10.38
C ARG A 219 0.99 10.17 -8.95
N ASN A 220 -0.15 10.56 -8.39
CA ASN A 220 -0.62 9.94 -7.15
C ASN A 220 -1.05 8.48 -7.39
N ARG A 221 -1.36 7.74 -6.34
CA ARG A 221 -1.82 6.33 -6.38
C ARG A 221 -3.07 6.10 -7.23
N LYS A 222 -3.89 7.15 -7.43
CA LYS A 222 -5.08 7.11 -8.31
C LYS A 222 -4.72 7.33 -9.79
N GLY A 223 -3.46 7.62 -10.11
CA GLY A 223 -2.96 7.84 -11.46
C GLY A 223 -3.05 9.28 -11.94
N LYS A 224 -3.49 10.22 -11.10
CA LYS A 224 -3.62 11.64 -11.47
C LYS A 224 -2.28 12.36 -11.32
N ILE A 225 -1.88 13.12 -12.33
CA ILE A 225 -0.67 13.96 -12.28
C ILE A 225 -0.85 15.06 -11.21
N THR A 226 0.03 15.09 -10.21
CA THR A 226 0.10 16.13 -9.18
C THR A 226 1.10 17.23 -9.51
N GLY A 227 1.96 16.98 -10.49
CA GLY A 227 2.97 17.90 -10.98
C GLY A 227 4.04 17.19 -11.80
N PHE A 228 5.15 17.88 -12.06
CA PHE A 228 6.26 17.33 -12.84
C PHE A 228 7.56 17.42 -12.03
N ILE A 229 8.32 16.33 -12.06
CA ILE A 229 9.73 16.35 -11.68
C ILE A 229 10.50 16.81 -12.91
N LYS A 230 11.38 17.78 -12.73
CA LYS A 230 12.18 18.36 -13.80
C LYS A 230 13.66 18.11 -13.54
N ARG A 231 14.42 17.79 -14.58
CA ARG A 231 15.84 17.43 -14.49
C ARG A 231 16.67 18.29 -15.43
N ALA A 232 17.83 18.75 -14.94
CA ALA A 232 18.82 19.43 -15.75
C ALA A 232 19.47 18.45 -16.72
N THR A 233 19.57 18.85 -17.98
CA THR A 233 20.41 18.21 -19.00
C THR A 233 21.87 18.64 -18.82
N PRO A 234 22.86 17.98 -19.44
CA PRO A 234 24.26 18.36 -19.34
C PRO A 234 24.56 19.81 -19.77
N ASN A 235 23.75 20.37 -20.68
CA ASN A 235 23.87 21.76 -21.14
C ASN A 235 23.18 22.78 -20.20
N THR A 236 22.50 22.31 -19.16
CA THR A 236 21.76 23.13 -18.21
C THR A 236 22.50 23.16 -16.87
N VAL A 237 23.30 24.20 -16.62
CA VAL A 237 23.96 24.42 -15.33
C VAL A 237 23.12 25.37 -14.48
N ILE A 238 22.67 24.90 -13.32
CA ILE A 238 21.82 25.68 -12.41
C ILE A 238 22.46 25.69 -11.03
N ILE A 239 22.77 26.88 -10.53
CA ILE A 239 23.39 27.10 -9.23
C ILE A 239 22.35 27.71 -8.29
N GLU A 240 22.15 27.09 -7.13
CA GLU A 240 21.42 27.65 -5.99
C GLU A 240 22.38 27.87 -4.81
N THR A 241 21.99 28.70 -3.86
CA THR A 241 22.68 28.83 -2.58
C THR A 241 22.13 27.80 -1.61
N ASP A 242 22.99 27.00 -1.00
CA ASP A 242 22.60 26.05 0.06
C ASP A 242 22.33 26.75 1.40
N LYS A 243 22.00 25.95 2.42
CA LYS A 243 21.69 26.48 3.77
C LYS A 243 22.87 27.17 4.45
N ASP A 244 24.10 26.87 4.01
CA ASP A 244 25.34 27.41 4.55
C ASP A 244 25.87 28.59 3.72
N GLY A 245 25.08 29.09 2.77
CA GLY A 245 25.45 30.22 1.93
C GLY A 245 26.38 29.84 0.76
N LYS A 246 26.61 28.56 0.48
CA LYS A 246 27.53 28.11 -0.56
C LYS A 246 26.80 27.82 -1.87
N PRO A 247 27.41 28.14 -3.03
CA PRO A 247 26.85 27.79 -4.33
C PRO A 247 26.88 26.27 -4.51
N LYS A 248 25.73 25.71 -4.89
CA LYS A 248 25.54 24.28 -5.18
C LYS A 248 24.84 24.11 -6.50
N GLU A 249 25.39 23.25 -7.36
CA GLU A 249 24.72 22.85 -8.59
C GLU A 249 23.51 21.96 -8.25
N VAL A 250 22.35 22.30 -8.81
CA VAL A 250 21.09 21.61 -8.56
C VAL A 250 20.64 20.92 -9.84
N ARG A 251 20.48 19.59 -9.75
CA ARG A 251 20.11 18.74 -10.89
C ARG A 251 18.61 18.57 -11.06
N TYR A 252 17.82 18.86 -10.04
CA TYR A 252 16.39 18.61 -10.03
C TYR A 252 15.59 19.79 -9.47
N ASP A 253 14.42 20.01 -10.06
CA ASP A 253 13.39 20.90 -9.55
C ASP A 253 12.02 20.21 -9.72
N ALA A 254 10.98 20.78 -9.15
CA ALA A 254 9.62 20.27 -9.30
C ALA A 254 8.64 21.43 -9.45
N THR A 255 7.52 21.19 -10.13
CA THR A 255 6.39 22.13 -10.11
C THR A 255 5.99 22.46 -8.68
N LYS A 256 5.69 23.72 -8.38
CA LYS A 256 5.28 24.16 -7.04
C LYS A 256 4.05 23.39 -6.55
N GLY A 257 4.07 23.01 -5.28
CA GLY A 257 2.99 22.26 -4.65
C GLY A 257 2.83 20.83 -5.16
N LEU A 258 3.89 20.25 -5.75
CA LEU A 258 3.93 18.82 -6.06
C LEU A 258 3.78 18.01 -4.77
N ASN A 259 2.74 17.16 -4.72
CA ASN A 259 2.57 16.18 -3.65
C ASN A 259 3.38 14.91 -3.97
N LYS A 260 4.26 14.51 -3.05
CA LYS A 260 5.12 13.33 -3.12
C LYS A 260 4.84 12.32 -1.99
N ASP A 261 3.60 12.26 -1.50
CA ASP A 261 3.24 11.34 -0.41
C ASP A 261 3.17 9.88 -0.89
N ASP A 262 2.90 9.67 -2.17
CA ASP A 262 2.87 8.34 -2.80
C ASP A 262 4.21 8.05 -3.45
N ILE A 263 4.71 6.81 -3.36
CA ILE A 263 5.97 6.47 -4.05
C ILE A 263 5.81 6.64 -5.58
N PHE A 264 6.86 7.11 -6.26
CA PHE A 264 6.80 7.34 -7.70
C PHE A 264 6.50 6.03 -8.45
N ASN A 265 5.70 6.10 -9.52
CA ASN A 265 5.21 4.96 -10.31
C ASN A 265 4.27 3.97 -9.59
N LEU A 266 3.88 4.19 -8.33
CA LEU A 266 3.00 3.27 -7.59
C LEU A 266 1.70 2.94 -8.33
N CYS A 267 1.08 3.95 -8.95
CA CYS A 267 -0.17 3.78 -9.68
C CYS A 267 -0.10 2.83 -10.88
N LYS A 268 1.11 2.54 -11.38
CA LYS A 268 1.37 1.61 -12.48
C LYS A 268 1.63 0.18 -11.99
N CYS A 269 1.95 0.01 -10.71
CA CYS A 269 2.35 -1.27 -10.12
C CYS A 269 1.25 -1.89 -9.24
N LYS A 270 -0.04 -1.59 -9.50
CA LYS A 270 -1.16 -1.92 -8.59
C LYS A 270 -1.39 -3.41 -8.33
N ASP A 271 -0.98 -4.26 -9.26
CA ASP A 271 -1.14 -5.72 -9.16
C ASP A 271 0.13 -6.43 -8.69
N GLN A 272 1.18 -5.67 -8.32
CA GLN A 272 2.48 -6.21 -7.91
C GLN A 272 2.56 -6.29 -6.38
N GLU A 273 2.76 -7.50 -5.86
CA GLU A 273 2.97 -7.69 -4.41
C GLU A 273 4.41 -7.34 -3.99
N THR A 274 5.35 -7.28 -4.95
CA THR A 274 6.76 -6.97 -4.72
C THR A 274 7.19 -5.81 -5.61
N LEU A 275 7.66 -4.71 -5.01
CA LEU A 275 8.15 -3.53 -5.75
C LEU A 275 9.67 -3.36 -5.63
N ILE A 276 10.31 -2.80 -6.64
CA ILE A 276 11.70 -2.34 -6.56
C ILE A 276 11.67 -0.83 -6.35
N ILE A 277 12.40 -0.35 -5.34
CA ILE A 277 12.50 1.07 -5.00
C ILE A 277 13.89 1.58 -5.38
N PHE A 278 13.93 2.42 -6.41
CA PHE A 278 15.11 3.13 -6.91
C PHE A 278 15.27 4.49 -6.24
N GLU A 279 16.50 5.02 -6.27
CA GLU A 279 16.76 6.42 -5.90
C GLU A 279 16.33 7.37 -7.04
N GLY A 280 16.65 7.04 -8.30
CA GLY A 280 16.35 7.89 -9.46
C GLY A 280 14.93 7.72 -10.01
N TYR A 281 14.23 8.85 -10.21
CA TYR A 281 12.99 8.86 -11.02
C TYR A 281 13.21 8.38 -12.47
N PRO A 282 14.32 8.72 -13.16
CA PRO A 282 14.61 8.19 -14.49
C PRO A 282 14.69 6.67 -14.51
N ASP A 283 15.33 6.07 -13.50
CA ASP A 283 15.52 4.62 -13.39
C ASP A 283 14.16 3.92 -13.32
N ALA A 284 13.30 4.34 -12.39
CA ALA A 284 11.96 3.78 -12.28
C ALA A 284 11.10 4.03 -13.52
N GLY A 285 11.19 5.23 -14.12
CA GLY A 285 10.43 5.60 -15.31
C GLY A 285 10.81 4.77 -16.53
N TYR A 286 12.11 4.64 -16.80
CA TYR A 286 12.64 3.92 -17.94
C TYR A 286 12.56 2.40 -17.76
N PHE A 287 12.90 1.88 -16.58
CA PHE A 287 12.91 0.43 -16.33
C PHE A 287 11.50 -0.16 -16.37
N TYR A 288 10.51 0.58 -15.86
CA TYR A 288 9.12 0.19 -16.03
C TYR A 288 8.75 0.03 -17.51
N ALA A 289 9.09 1.03 -18.34
CA ALA A 289 8.83 1.00 -19.78
C ALA A 289 9.64 -0.09 -20.51
N ALA A 290 10.81 -0.45 -19.99
CA ALA A 290 11.65 -1.54 -20.48
C ALA A 290 11.16 -2.93 -20.06
N GLY A 291 10.13 -3.05 -19.21
CA GLY A 291 9.53 -4.32 -18.80
C GLY A 291 9.95 -4.83 -17.41
N ILE A 292 10.44 -3.95 -16.53
CA ILE A 292 10.52 -4.17 -15.09
C ILE A 292 9.26 -3.54 -14.46
N GLU A 293 8.14 -4.26 -14.56
CA GLU A 293 6.78 -3.76 -14.28
C GLU A 293 6.50 -3.40 -12.82
N ASN A 294 7.47 -3.62 -11.93
CA ASN A 294 7.41 -3.29 -10.52
C ASN A 294 8.42 -2.21 -10.09
N ALA A 295 8.93 -1.41 -11.04
CA ALA A 295 9.90 -0.35 -10.81
C ALA A 295 9.26 0.96 -10.28
N THR A 296 9.65 1.36 -9.06
CA THR A 296 9.22 2.56 -8.35
C THR A 296 10.40 3.37 -7.83
N ALA A 297 10.23 4.63 -7.46
CA ALA A 297 11.34 5.43 -6.93
C ALA A 297 10.94 6.34 -5.77
N VAL A 298 11.90 6.59 -4.88
CA VAL A 298 11.77 7.58 -3.81
C VAL A 298 12.22 8.97 -4.27
N GLY A 299 13.21 9.05 -5.17
CA GLY A 299 13.78 10.32 -5.64
C GLY A 299 14.93 10.83 -4.78
N GLN A 300 15.19 12.14 -4.85
CA GLN A 300 16.25 12.82 -4.08
C GLN A 300 15.99 12.94 -2.56
N GLY A 301 15.12 12.10 -1.99
CA GLY A 301 14.75 12.13 -0.58
C GLY A 301 14.80 10.73 0.03
N LEU A 302 14.76 10.67 1.36
CA LEU A 302 14.62 9.40 2.08
C LEU A 302 13.20 8.86 1.98
N LEU A 303 13.07 7.55 2.12
CA LEU A 303 11.78 6.90 2.32
C LEU A 303 11.12 7.50 3.58
N SER A 304 9.79 7.63 3.58
CA SER A 304 9.03 8.32 4.62
C SER A 304 7.81 7.50 5.02
N ASP A 305 7.20 7.84 6.16
CA ASP A 305 5.97 7.18 6.65
C ASP A 305 4.80 7.32 5.65
N SER A 306 4.72 8.45 4.94
CA SER A 306 3.72 8.64 3.88
C SER A 306 3.90 7.64 2.74
N HIS A 307 5.15 7.39 2.32
CA HIS A 307 5.47 6.37 1.34
C HIS A 307 5.07 4.98 1.84
N LEU A 308 5.42 4.60 3.08
CA LEU A 308 5.01 3.31 3.66
C LEU A 308 3.48 3.15 3.69
N LYS A 309 2.76 4.18 4.11
CA LYS A 309 1.30 4.19 4.10
C LYS A 309 0.74 4.01 2.68
N SER A 310 1.36 4.60 1.66
CA SER A 310 0.97 4.43 0.27
C SER A 310 1.19 3.00 -0.24
N LEU A 311 2.31 2.37 0.14
CA LEU A 311 2.65 0.98 -0.18
C LEU A 311 1.67 0.01 0.47
N SER A 312 1.39 0.17 1.76
CA SER A 312 0.45 -0.67 2.52
C SER A 312 -0.98 -0.58 1.97
N ILE A 313 -1.45 0.63 1.63
CA ILE A 313 -2.77 0.82 1.00
C ILE A 313 -2.85 0.14 -0.38
N SER A 314 -1.73 0.05 -1.07
CA SER A 314 -1.61 -0.64 -2.36
C SER A 314 -1.36 -2.14 -2.22
N LYS A 315 -1.42 -2.69 -1.01
CA LYS A 315 -1.24 -4.12 -0.69
C LYS A 315 0.11 -4.70 -1.11
N VAL A 316 1.14 -3.85 -1.13
CA VAL A 316 2.53 -4.28 -1.35
C VAL A 316 2.96 -5.08 -0.13
N LYS A 317 3.51 -6.28 -0.35
CA LYS A 317 3.99 -7.17 0.72
C LYS A 317 5.51 -7.08 0.88
N ASN A 318 6.22 -6.97 -0.25
CA ASN A 318 7.68 -6.95 -0.27
C ASN A 318 8.19 -5.73 -1.03
N VAL A 319 9.36 -5.24 -0.64
CA VAL A 319 10.08 -4.22 -1.41
C VAL A 319 11.54 -4.61 -1.55
N ILE A 320 12.13 -4.36 -2.71
CA ILE A 320 13.58 -4.49 -2.95
C ILE A 320 14.15 -3.08 -3.02
N ILE A 321 14.99 -2.72 -2.06
CA ILE A 321 15.73 -1.45 -2.05
C ILE A 321 16.93 -1.59 -2.99
N SER A 322 17.04 -0.67 -3.95
CA SER A 322 18.14 -0.61 -4.90
C SER A 322 18.57 0.84 -5.10
N PHE A 323 19.45 1.30 -4.20
CA PHE A 323 20.03 2.64 -4.26
C PHE A 323 21.45 2.63 -4.81
N ASP A 324 21.98 3.82 -5.06
CA ASP A 324 23.26 4.02 -5.73
C ASP A 324 24.42 3.36 -4.98
N ASN A 325 25.39 2.83 -5.73
CA ASN A 325 26.68 2.36 -5.26
C ASN A 325 27.68 3.52 -5.20
N ASP A 326 27.30 4.56 -4.46
CA ASP A 326 28.19 5.69 -4.21
C ASP A 326 29.31 5.28 -3.25
N LYS A 327 30.55 5.49 -3.68
CA LYS A 327 31.73 5.45 -2.81
C LYS A 327 32.01 6.87 -2.35
N ASP A 328 32.16 7.07 -1.05
CA ASP A 328 32.45 8.40 -0.52
C ASP A 328 33.83 8.85 -1.04
N LYS A 329 33.89 10.05 -1.63
CA LYS A 329 35.12 10.63 -2.20
C LYS A 329 35.69 11.71 -1.29
N GLU A 330 35.29 11.79 -0.01
CA GLU A 330 35.91 12.71 0.93
C GLU A 330 37.27 12.19 1.38
N GLU A 331 38.30 12.69 0.69
CA GLU A 331 39.65 12.78 1.21
C GLU A 331 39.61 13.67 2.46
N ASP A 332 39.93 13.12 3.63
CA ASP A 332 40.06 13.93 4.85
C ASP A 332 41.24 14.90 4.67
N LYS A 333 40.93 16.11 4.19
CA LYS A 333 41.92 17.15 3.84
C LYS A 333 42.84 17.54 4.99
N LYS A 334 42.51 17.18 6.24
CA LYS A 334 43.34 17.44 7.42
C LYS A 334 44.30 16.30 7.75
N THR A 335 43.99 15.06 7.39
CA THR A 335 44.77 13.88 7.80
C THR A 335 45.44 13.14 6.65
N GLY A 336 45.09 13.45 5.39
CA GLY A 336 45.63 12.78 4.21
C GLY A 336 45.29 11.30 4.14
N LYS A 337 44.33 10.83 4.96
CA LYS A 337 43.86 9.45 4.97
C LYS A 337 42.60 9.33 4.13
N ILE A 338 42.57 8.33 3.26
CA ILE A 338 41.32 7.84 2.67
C ILE A 338 40.54 7.19 3.80
N GLY A 339 39.60 7.92 4.40
CA GLY A 339 38.65 7.35 5.34
C GLY A 339 37.75 6.35 4.60
N LYS A 340 37.55 5.16 5.17
CA LYS A 340 36.51 4.22 4.74
C LYS A 340 35.14 4.77 5.17
N GLN A 341 34.72 5.93 4.66
CA GLN A 341 33.35 6.38 4.82
C GLN A 341 32.53 5.80 3.66
N GLU A 342 31.34 5.32 3.99
CA GLU A 342 30.44 4.68 3.04
C GLU A 342 29.56 5.74 2.41
N GLY A 343 29.40 5.67 1.09
CA GLY A 343 28.68 6.73 0.39
C GLY A 343 27.19 6.76 0.74
N PRO A 344 26.52 7.87 0.38
CA PRO A 344 25.14 8.15 0.78
C PRO A 344 24.14 7.05 0.39
N GLY A 345 24.34 6.36 -0.73
CA GLY A 345 23.42 5.29 -1.17
C GLY A 345 23.34 4.10 -0.19
N ILE A 346 24.47 3.69 0.42
CA ILE A 346 24.49 2.62 1.44
C ILE A 346 23.80 3.09 2.73
N VAL A 347 24.09 4.32 3.16
CA VAL A 347 23.47 4.92 4.36
C VAL A 347 21.95 5.06 4.18
N ASN A 348 21.51 5.53 3.01
CA ASN A 348 20.10 5.66 2.67
C ASN A 348 19.41 4.29 2.60
N THR A 349 20.10 3.26 2.11
CA THR A 349 19.60 1.87 2.07
C THR A 349 19.34 1.37 3.49
N GLU A 350 20.31 1.53 4.39
CA GLU A 350 20.17 1.16 5.80
C GLU A 350 19.00 1.90 6.47
N ALA A 351 18.89 3.21 6.25
CA ALA A 351 17.79 4.02 6.78
C ALA A 351 16.41 3.53 6.27
N ALA A 352 16.30 3.21 4.98
CA ALA A 352 15.06 2.70 4.39
C ALA A 352 14.67 1.34 4.96
N VAL A 353 15.61 0.40 5.07
CA VAL A 353 15.34 -0.93 5.66
C VAL A 353 14.89 -0.81 7.11
N ARG A 354 15.58 0.03 7.91
CA ARG A 354 15.20 0.25 9.32
C ARG A 354 13.82 0.88 9.44
N LEU A 355 13.48 1.86 8.58
CA LEU A 355 12.16 2.47 8.58
C LEU A 355 11.07 1.42 8.27
N ILE A 356 11.26 0.62 7.22
CA ILE A 356 10.31 -0.41 6.81
C ILE A 356 10.08 -1.43 7.93
N LEU A 357 11.16 -1.96 8.53
CA LEU A 357 11.08 -2.95 9.60
C LEU A 357 10.42 -2.44 10.88
N ASN A 358 10.55 -1.13 11.18
CA ASN A 358 10.00 -0.55 12.41
C ASN A 358 8.54 -0.10 12.25
N GLU A 359 8.19 0.44 11.08
CA GLU A 359 6.95 1.20 10.89
C GLU A 359 5.96 0.49 9.94
N SER A 360 6.23 -0.74 9.49
CA SER A 360 5.32 -1.50 8.63
C SER A 360 5.51 -3.02 8.70
N ASP A 361 4.52 -3.76 8.18
CA ASP A 361 4.60 -5.22 7.97
C ASP A 361 5.19 -5.59 6.59
N ILE A 362 5.70 -4.61 5.84
CA ILE A 362 6.32 -4.85 4.54
C ILE A 362 7.67 -5.52 4.77
N ILE A 363 7.98 -6.56 4.00
CA ILE A 363 9.27 -7.27 4.09
C ILE A 363 10.28 -6.58 3.17
N PRO A 364 11.34 -5.94 3.71
CA PRO A 364 12.38 -5.36 2.88
C PRO A 364 13.36 -6.44 2.42
N PHE A 365 13.76 -6.33 1.18
CA PHE A 365 14.91 -6.96 0.55
C PHE A 365 15.86 -5.87 0.09
N VAL A 366 17.14 -6.19 -0.06
CA VAL A 366 18.18 -5.27 -0.50
C VAL A 366 18.93 -5.90 -1.65
N LEU A 367 19.01 -5.19 -2.77
CA LEU A 367 20.07 -5.43 -3.73
C LEU A 367 21.30 -4.71 -3.19
N ASP A 368 22.28 -5.46 -2.68
CA ASP A 368 23.49 -4.85 -2.12
C ASP A 368 24.14 -3.94 -3.18
N PRO A 369 24.35 -2.64 -2.92
CA PRO A 369 24.91 -1.71 -3.91
C PRO A 369 26.23 -2.20 -4.50
N LYS A 370 27.03 -2.98 -3.76
CA LYS A 370 28.28 -3.55 -4.28
C LYS A 370 28.07 -4.51 -5.45
N LEU A 371 26.89 -5.11 -5.60
CA LEU A 371 26.56 -5.96 -6.75
C LEU A 371 26.42 -5.17 -8.05
N LEU A 372 26.36 -3.83 -7.97
CA LEU A 372 26.41 -2.95 -9.14
C LEU A 372 27.84 -2.72 -9.64
N ASP A 373 28.89 -3.02 -8.86
CA ASP A 373 30.28 -2.77 -9.28
C ASP A 373 30.58 -3.36 -10.69
N PRO A 374 31.28 -2.61 -11.57
CA PRO A 374 31.91 -1.30 -11.33
C PRO A 374 30.98 -0.10 -11.54
N HIS A 375 29.68 -0.32 -11.76
CA HIS A 375 28.70 0.72 -12.06
C HIS A 375 28.29 1.50 -10.82
N LYS A 376 28.04 2.79 -11.03
CA LYS A 376 27.70 3.73 -9.96
C LYS A 376 26.25 3.57 -9.48
N ASP A 377 25.32 3.33 -10.40
CA ASP A 377 23.90 3.29 -10.13
C ASP A 377 23.21 2.18 -10.96
N PRO A 378 21.94 1.86 -10.65
CA PRO A 378 21.20 0.87 -11.43
C PRO A 378 21.07 1.23 -12.91
N ASP A 379 21.01 2.53 -13.25
CA ASP A 379 20.95 3.01 -14.64
C ASP A 379 22.22 2.64 -15.42
N GLU A 380 23.39 2.93 -14.90
CA GLU A 380 24.67 2.53 -15.48
C GLU A 380 24.78 1.01 -15.67
N TYR A 381 24.34 0.23 -14.67
CA TYR A 381 24.31 -1.23 -14.78
C TYR A 381 23.39 -1.68 -15.93
N PHE A 382 22.16 -1.13 -15.98
CA PHE A 382 21.18 -1.47 -17.01
C PHE A 382 21.69 -1.12 -18.40
N ARG A 383 22.28 0.06 -18.58
CA ARG A 383 22.83 0.52 -19.87
C ARG A 383 23.96 -0.36 -20.37
N ALA A 384 24.78 -0.88 -19.46
CA ALA A 384 25.91 -1.73 -19.82
C ALA A 384 25.51 -3.20 -20.08
N ASN A 385 24.51 -3.72 -19.37
CA ASN A 385 24.22 -5.16 -19.34
C ASN A 385 22.85 -5.55 -19.92
N GLY A 386 21.93 -4.59 -20.10
CA GLY A 386 20.59 -4.80 -20.64
C GLY A 386 19.57 -5.35 -19.63
N LEU A 387 18.36 -5.57 -20.13
CA LEU A 387 17.18 -5.95 -19.33
C LEU A 387 17.33 -7.32 -18.65
N ASP A 388 17.76 -8.35 -19.38
CA ASP A 388 17.81 -9.72 -18.87
C ASP A 388 18.84 -9.88 -17.76
N ALA A 389 20.03 -9.28 -17.94
CA ALA A 389 21.06 -9.24 -16.92
C ALA A 389 20.59 -8.48 -15.68
N THR A 390 19.92 -7.34 -15.87
CA THR A 390 19.31 -6.57 -14.76
C THR A 390 18.28 -7.42 -14.01
N LYS A 391 17.35 -8.10 -14.70
CA LYS A 391 16.38 -9.00 -14.07
C LYS A 391 17.06 -10.15 -13.31
N ALA A 392 18.13 -10.71 -13.85
CA ALA A 392 18.92 -11.74 -13.17
C ALA A 392 19.64 -11.21 -11.93
N LEU A 393 20.13 -9.96 -11.96
CA LEU A 393 20.77 -9.31 -10.82
C LEU A 393 19.82 -9.20 -9.62
N TYR A 394 18.58 -8.78 -9.84
CA TYR A 394 17.58 -8.63 -8.77
C TYR A 394 17.18 -9.94 -8.08
N LYS A 395 17.45 -11.10 -8.69
CA LYS A 395 17.28 -12.41 -8.03
C LYS A 395 18.30 -12.64 -6.90
N LYS A 396 19.37 -11.84 -6.84
CA LYS A 396 20.39 -11.91 -5.78
C LYS A 396 20.07 -11.04 -4.57
N ALA A 397 18.93 -10.35 -4.57
CA ALA A 397 18.53 -9.53 -3.43
C ALA A 397 18.38 -10.38 -2.16
N THR A 398 18.91 -9.89 -1.05
CA THR A 398 18.89 -10.56 0.25
C THR A 398 17.84 -9.93 1.15
N LYS A 399 17.23 -10.69 2.08
CA LYS A 399 16.33 -10.10 3.08
C LYS A 399 17.04 -8.98 3.84
N GLY A 400 16.38 -7.83 3.95
CA GLY A 400 16.95 -6.60 4.48
C GLY A 400 17.39 -6.74 5.94
N ILE A 401 16.70 -7.55 6.73
CA ILE A 401 17.10 -7.84 8.11
C ILE A 401 18.44 -8.57 8.21
N LEU A 402 18.69 -9.54 7.32
CA LEU A 402 19.95 -10.28 7.27
C LEU A 402 21.06 -9.38 6.72
N TRP A 403 20.74 -8.58 5.69
CA TRP A 403 21.65 -7.57 5.19
C TRP A 403 22.06 -6.57 6.29
N LEU A 404 21.13 -6.07 7.09
CA LEU A 404 21.46 -5.23 8.25
C LEU A 404 22.35 -5.95 9.27
N ALA A 405 22.15 -7.24 9.50
CA ALA A 405 22.97 -8.02 10.41
C ALA A 405 24.42 -8.12 9.92
N ASP A 406 24.62 -8.40 8.62
CA ASP A 406 25.95 -8.40 8.00
C ASP A 406 26.62 -7.04 8.09
N ARG A 407 25.84 -5.96 7.94
CA ARG A 407 26.30 -4.58 8.05
C ARG A 407 26.80 -4.23 9.45
N ILE A 408 26.06 -4.61 10.49
CA ILE A 408 26.48 -4.42 11.89
C ILE A 408 27.84 -5.10 12.13
N LEU A 409 28.08 -6.26 11.50
CA LEU A 409 29.30 -7.03 11.65
C LEU A 409 30.52 -6.43 10.91
N ILE A 410 30.34 -5.50 9.98
CA ILE A 410 31.48 -4.86 9.27
C ILE A 410 32.37 -4.08 10.24
N ASN A 411 31.78 -3.46 11.26
CA ASN A 411 32.48 -2.66 12.26
C ASN A 411 32.75 -3.44 13.57
N TYR A 412 32.51 -4.75 13.57
CA TYR A 412 32.71 -5.59 14.73
C TYR A 412 34.21 -5.85 14.96
N ASP A 413 34.70 -5.50 16.15
CA ASP A 413 36.05 -5.82 16.61
C ASP A 413 35.97 -6.86 17.74
N GLU A 414 36.50 -8.06 17.48
CA GLU A 414 36.51 -9.14 18.46
C GLU A 414 37.49 -8.94 19.61
N ASN A 415 38.32 -7.89 19.59
CA ASN A 415 39.25 -7.57 20.67
C ASN A 415 38.77 -6.40 21.54
N ASP A 416 37.74 -5.69 21.11
CA ASP A 416 37.11 -4.61 21.88
C ASP A 416 35.84 -5.09 22.59
N SER A 417 35.87 -5.06 23.92
CA SER A 417 34.72 -5.41 24.77
C SER A 417 33.50 -4.51 24.53
N LEU A 418 33.70 -3.23 24.20
CA LEU A 418 32.61 -2.31 23.91
C LEU A 418 31.99 -2.63 22.54
N SER A 419 32.80 -2.82 21.50
CA SER A 419 32.34 -3.28 20.19
C SER A 419 31.56 -4.60 20.27
N LYS A 420 32.04 -5.58 21.06
CA LYS A 420 31.30 -6.82 21.35
C LYS A 420 29.92 -6.56 21.93
N GLN A 421 29.85 -5.75 22.99
CA GLN A 421 28.59 -5.48 23.68
C GLN A 421 27.61 -4.75 22.75
N ASN A 422 28.06 -3.72 22.02
CA ASN A 422 27.24 -2.98 21.07
C ASN A 422 26.73 -3.86 19.92
N THR A 423 27.61 -4.67 19.33
CA THR A 423 27.26 -5.62 18.25
C THR A 423 26.22 -6.62 18.73
N LYS A 424 26.41 -7.20 19.91
CA LYS A 424 25.45 -8.11 20.53
C LYS A 424 24.08 -7.46 20.69
N ASP A 425 24.02 -6.25 21.26
CA ASP A 425 22.77 -5.57 21.54
C ASP A 425 22.03 -5.19 20.25
N GLN A 426 22.76 -4.77 19.21
CA GLN A 426 22.17 -4.45 17.90
C GLN A 426 21.64 -5.71 17.17
N LEU A 427 22.39 -6.82 17.18
CA LEU A 427 21.93 -8.08 16.58
C LEU A 427 20.72 -8.67 17.32
N LEU A 428 20.71 -8.61 18.66
CA LEU A 428 19.55 -8.99 19.45
C LEU A 428 18.33 -8.10 19.16
N TYR A 429 18.54 -6.79 18.97
CA TYR A 429 17.46 -5.90 18.57
C TYR A 429 16.86 -6.26 17.21
N LEU A 430 17.66 -6.70 16.22
CA LEU A 430 17.09 -7.17 14.95
C LEU A 430 16.09 -8.32 15.15
N THR A 431 16.30 -9.21 16.12
CA THR A 431 15.36 -10.30 16.42
C THR A 431 13.99 -9.83 16.95
N THR A 432 13.87 -8.56 17.33
CA THR A 432 12.60 -7.95 17.73
C THR A 432 11.86 -7.30 16.55
N LEU A 433 12.51 -7.20 15.39
CA LEU A 433 11.97 -6.55 14.18
C LEU A 433 11.41 -7.54 13.16
N THR A 434 11.48 -8.84 13.41
CA THR A 434 10.89 -9.86 12.53
C THR A 434 10.12 -10.90 13.35
N PRO A 435 8.91 -11.29 12.92
CA PRO A 435 8.21 -12.45 13.45
C PRO A 435 8.59 -13.75 12.73
N ASP A 436 9.36 -13.69 11.64
CA ASP A 436 9.69 -14.84 10.80
C ASP A 436 10.68 -15.77 11.49
N ALA A 437 10.28 -17.03 11.67
CA ALA A 437 11.06 -18.02 12.42
C ALA A 437 12.37 -18.40 11.71
N GLU A 438 12.40 -18.34 10.38
CA GLU A 438 13.62 -18.61 9.60
C GLU A 438 14.64 -17.50 9.79
N ASP A 439 14.20 -16.24 9.73
CA ASP A 439 15.05 -15.07 9.98
C ASP A 439 15.62 -15.10 11.40
N ILE A 440 14.80 -15.42 12.41
CA ILE A 440 15.26 -15.58 13.79
C ILE A 440 16.30 -16.70 13.89
N ALA A 441 16.09 -17.83 13.21
CA ALA A 441 17.04 -18.93 13.22
C ALA A 441 18.38 -18.55 12.56
N GLN A 442 18.36 -17.80 11.46
CA GLN A 442 19.56 -17.31 10.79
C GLN A 442 20.32 -16.29 11.65
N LEU A 443 19.61 -15.33 12.26
CA LEU A 443 20.19 -14.37 13.21
C LEU A 443 20.78 -15.07 14.43
N THR A 444 20.10 -16.08 14.97
CA THR A 444 20.60 -16.89 16.10
C THR A 444 21.92 -17.55 15.74
N LYS A 445 22.00 -18.18 14.56
CA LYS A 445 23.23 -18.81 14.06
C LYS A 445 24.35 -17.78 13.91
N LEU A 446 24.06 -16.62 13.32
CA LEU A 446 25.02 -15.54 13.13
C LEU A 446 25.59 -15.03 14.47
N ILE A 447 24.72 -14.81 15.46
CA ILE A 447 25.11 -14.37 16.81
C ILE A 447 26.00 -15.41 17.48
N MET A 448 25.62 -16.70 17.41
CA MET A 448 26.41 -17.80 17.99
C MET A 448 27.81 -17.86 17.40
N GLU A 449 27.92 -17.83 16.06
CA GLU A 449 29.19 -17.97 15.35
C GLU A 449 30.11 -16.75 15.55
N LYS A 450 29.57 -15.53 15.42
CA LYS A 450 30.38 -14.30 15.47
C LYS A 450 30.77 -13.89 16.88
N LEU A 451 29.88 -14.09 17.85
CA LEU A 451 30.14 -13.72 19.24
C LEU A 451 30.65 -14.89 20.10
N LYS A 452 30.78 -16.09 19.52
CA LYS A 452 31.24 -17.31 20.21
C LYS A 452 30.41 -17.63 21.46
N LEU A 453 29.08 -17.50 21.34
CA LEU A 453 28.12 -17.72 22.43
C LEU A 453 27.37 -19.05 22.28
N ASP A 454 27.06 -19.68 23.40
CA ASP A 454 26.27 -20.92 23.42
C ASP A 454 24.82 -20.70 23.00
N LYS A 455 24.26 -21.67 22.27
CA LYS A 455 22.88 -21.63 21.77
C LYS A 455 21.84 -21.39 22.87
N SER A 456 22.01 -22.01 24.03
CA SER A 456 21.10 -21.87 25.17
C SER A 456 21.07 -20.43 25.69
N LEU A 457 22.23 -19.78 25.77
CA LEU A 457 22.36 -18.39 26.18
C LEU A 457 21.78 -17.44 25.14
N VAL A 458 22.08 -17.64 23.86
CA VAL A 458 21.53 -16.79 22.78
C VAL A 458 20.00 -16.86 22.76
N ASN A 459 19.42 -18.06 22.84
CA ASN A 459 17.96 -18.22 22.91
C ASN A 459 17.34 -17.54 24.12
N LYS A 460 18.01 -17.54 25.28
CA LYS A 460 17.56 -16.83 26.47
C LYS A 460 17.58 -15.32 26.23
N LEU A 461 18.68 -14.78 25.70
CA LEU A 461 18.84 -13.36 25.41
C LEU A 461 17.82 -12.85 24.39
N ILE A 462 17.55 -13.62 23.32
CA ILE A 462 16.52 -13.28 22.33
C ILE A 462 15.14 -13.18 23.00
N LYS A 463 14.77 -14.17 23.83
CA LYS A 463 13.49 -14.15 24.55
C LYS A 463 13.37 -12.96 25.50
N GLU A 464 14.44 -12.63 26.23
CA GLU A 464 14.48 -11.46 27.11
C GLU A 464 14.34 -10.17 26.30
N LYS A 465 15.08 -10.02 25.19
CA LYS A 465 15.03 -8.82 24.36
C LYS A 465 13.68 -8.61 23.68
N GLN A 466 13.09 -9.68 23.15
CA GLN A 466 11.75 -9.64 22.57
C GLN A 466 10.70 -9.25 23.62
N LYS A 467 10.82 -9.76 24.86
CA LYS A 467 9.95 -9.37 25.97
C LYS A 467 10.10 -7.89 26.34
N GLU A 468 11.33 -7.38 26.42
CA GLU A 468 11.61 -5.96 26.70
C GLU A 468 11.00 -5.04 25.63
N SER A 469 11.29 -5.32 24.35
CA SER A 469 10.79 -4.54 23.22
C SER A 469 9.26 -4.52 23.19
N ARG A 470 8.63 -5.65 23.50
CA ARG A 470 7.17 -5.77 23.62
C ARG A 470 6.61 -4.85 24.72
N ILE A 471 7.24 -4.82 25.90
CA ILE A 471 6.84 -3.94 27.01
C ILE A 471 7.00 -2.46 26.63
N GLU A 472 8.08 -2.09 25.94
CA GLU A 472 8.27 -0.72 25.45
C GLU A 472 7.20 -0.31 24.42
N ARG A 473 6.87 -1.19 23.48
CA ARG A 473 5.81 -0.93 22.49
C ARG A 473 4.46 -0.71 23.16
N TYR A 474 4.11 -1.50 24.18
CA TYR A 474 2.92 -1.25 25.00
C TYR A 474 2.91 0.12 25.66
N LYS A 475 4.03 0.52 26.28
CA LYS A 475 4.15 1.84 26.91
C LYS A 475 3.98 2.96 25.89
N LYS A 476 4.58 2.82 24.70
CA LYS A 476 4.48 3.81 23.61
C LYS A 476 3.02 3.96 23.15
N ILE A 477 2.32 2.86 22.87
CA ILE A 477 0.91 2.87 22.44
C ILE A 477 0.01 3.45 23.53
N LYS A 478 0.19 3.03 24.79
CA LYS A 478 -0.58 3.55 25.95
C LYS A 478 -0.39 5.06 26.13
N ASN A 479 0.82 5.56 25.90
CA ASN A 479 1.11 6.99 25.99
C ASN A 479 0.64 7.80 24.76
N ALA A 480 0.51 7.16 23.60
CA ALA A 480 0.17 7.81 22.34
C ALA A 480 -1.33 8.13 22.19
N ASN A 481 -2.21 7.66 23.09
CA ASN A 481 -3.67 7.87 23.00
C ASN A 481 -4.23 7.58 21.59
N LEU A 482 -3.83 6.46 20.97
CA LEU A 482 -4.28 6.06 19.63
C LEU A 482 -5.80 5.79 19.65
N ALA A 483 -6.58 6.79 19.27
CA ALA A 483 -8.05 6.76 19.22
C ALA A 483 -8.59 6.11 17.92
N GLY A 484 -7.99 4.98 17.52
CA GLY A 484 -8.43 4.17 16.39
C GLY A 484 -9.70 3.37 16.69
N GLN A 485 -10.38 2.92 15.63
CA GLN A 485 -11.44 1.92 15.77
C GLN A 485 -10.76 0.58 16.10
N LYS A 486 -10.93 0.11 17.34
CA LYS A 486 -10.32 -1.13 17.82
C LYS A 486 -10.70 -2.29 16.90
N ARG A 487 -9.71 -2.87 16.21
CA ARG A 487 -9.86 -4.09 15.42
C ARG A 487 -10.24 -5.24 16.34
N TYR A 488 -9.59 -5.31 17.50
CA TYR A 488 -9.77 -6.41 18.43
C TYR A 488 -10.56 -5.94 19.66
N PHE A 489 -11.63 -6.66 19.98
CA PHE A 489 -12.36 -6.45 21.22
C PHE A 489 -12.04 -7.59 22.18
N PRO A 490 -11.05 -7.44 23.07
CA PRO A 490 -10.73 -8.45 24.07
C PRO A 490 -11.76 -8.43 25.20
N PHE A 491 -12.15 -9.60 25.69
CA PHE A 491 -13.08 -9.78 26.80
C PHE A 491 -12.74 -11.04 27.60
N ILE A 492 -13.30 -11.16 28.80
CA ILE A 492 -13.22 -12.38 29.61
C ILE A 492 -14.56 -13.11 29.50
N GLU A 493 -14.51 -14.40 29.18
CA GLU A 493 -15.71 -15.23 29.24
C GLU A 493 -16.07 -15.51 30.71
N ARG A 494 -17.29 -15.13 31.12
CA ARG A 494 -17.74 -15.25 32.51
C ARG A 494 -17.72 -16.69 33.03
N SER A 495 -18.05 -17.67 32.20
CA SER A 495 -18.16 -19.09 32.56
C SER A 495 -16.82 -19.76 32.81
N THR A 496 -15.80 -19.39 32.04
CA THR A 496 -14.49 -20.07 32.04
C THR A 496 -13.38 -19.22 32.62
N SER A 497 -13.63 -17.92 32.84
CA SER A 497 -12.61 -16.92 33.17
C SER A 497 -11.46 -16.89 32.16
N SER A 498 -11.72 -17.30 30.91
CA SER A 498 -10.71 -17.35 29.87
C SER A 498 -10.71 -16.07 29.03
N TYR A 499 -9.52 -15.64 28.63
CA TYR A 499 -9.34 -14.51 27.72
C TYR A 499 -9.85 -14.89 26.33
N SER A 500 -10.60 -14.00 25.71
CA SER A 500 -11.19 -14.19 24.38
C SER A 500 -11.20 -12.86 23.64
N TYR A 501 -11.38 -12.89 22.32
CA TYR A 501 -11.49 -11.65 21.55
C TYR A 501 -12.40 -11.81 20.33
N LEU A 502 -13.01 -10.70 19.92
CA LEU A 502 -13.66 -10.54 18.62
C LEU A 502 -12.70 -9.81 17.67
N ASP A 503 -12.40 -10.38 16.50
CA ASP A 503 -11.83 -9.61 15.38
C ASP A 503 -12.98 -8.94 14.64
N THR A 504 -13.12 -7.62 14.82
CA THR A 504 -14.22 -6.84 14.23
C THR A 504 -14.14 -6.73 12.70
N LYS A 505 -12.97 -7.00 12.11
CA LYS A 505 -12.76 -6.98 10.65
C LYS A 505 -13.25 -8.28 10.01
N GLU A 506 -12.94 -9.42 10.64
CA GLU A 506 -13.39 -10.75 10.19
C GLU A 506 -14.81 -11.06 10.68
N GLY A 507 -15.24 -10.39 11.74
CA GLY A 507 -16.46 -10.67 12.47
C GLY A 507 -16.34 -11.87 13.41
N GLU A 508 -15.21 -12.58 13.45
CA GLU A 508 -15.05 -13.86 14.14
C GLU A 508 -14.65 -13.75 15.61
N ILE A 509 -15.17 -14.67 16.42
CA ILE A 509 -14.90 -14.75 17.86
C ILE A 509 -13.92 -15.89 18.13
N TYR A 510 -12.85 -15.57 18.84
CA TYR A 510 -11.81 -16.51 19.24
C TYR A 510 -11.85 -16.67 20.76
N MET A 511 -12.27 -17.86 21.20
CA MET A 511 -12.50 -18.18 22.61
C MET A 511 -11.26 -18.84 23.24
N SER A 512 -11.08 -18.63 24.54
CA SER A 512 -10.06 -19.33 25.37
C SER A 512 -8.63 -19.23 24.86
N VAL A 513 -8.23 -18.01 24.51
CA VAL A 513 -6.88 -17.66 24.06
C VAL A 513 -5.98 -17.48 25.28
N GLN A 514 -4.72 -17.91 25.22
CA GLN A 514 -3.75 -17.61 26.28
C GLN A 514 -3.49 -16.11 26.33
N GLU A 515 -3.41 -15.52 27.52
CA GLU A 515 -3.17 -14.08 27.72
C GLU A 515 -2.01 -13.55 26.87
N GLY A 516 -0.86 -14.23 26.91
CA GLY A 516 0.32 -13.85 26.13
C GLY A 516 0.13 -13.92 24.60
N ILE A 517 -0.79 -14.76 24.11
CA ILE A 517 -1.16 -14.84 22.69
C ILE A 517 -2.14 -13.71 22.35
N LEU A 518 -3.17 -13.49 23.18
CA LEU A 518 -4.13 -12.41 23.00
C LEU A 518 -3.41 -11.06 22.92
N GLU A 519 -2.53 -10.82 23.87
CA GLU A 519 -1.71 -9.63 23.92
C GLU A 519 -0.87 -9.43 22.63
N ASN A 520 -0.27 -10.49 22.06
CA ASN A 520 0.44 -10.42 20.77
C ASN A 520 -0.51 -10.05 19.62
N ILE A 521 -1.73 -10.59 19.62
CA ILE A 521 -2.76 -10.27 18.63
C ILE A 521 -3.14 -8.79 18.72
N LEU A 522 -3.38 -8.27 19.92
CA LEU A 522 -3.67 -6.85 20.13
C LEU A 522 -2.55 -5.94 19.59
N LEU A 523 -1.28 -6.30 19.85
CA LEU A 523 -0.14 -5.54 19.32
C LEU A 523 -0.07 -5.52 17.79
N SER A 524 -0.46 -6.60 17.13
CA SER A 524 -0.56 -6.64 15.66
C SER A 524 -1.63 -5.70 15.12
N GLY A 525 -2.59 -5.30 15.95
CA GLY A 525 -3.60 -4.28 15.66
C GLY A 525 -3.23 -2.88 16.15
N GLU A 526 -2.01 -2.67 16.65
CA GLU A 526 -1.58 -1.44 17.34
C GLU A 526 -2.41 -1.11 18.59
N GLU A 527 -2.93 -2.14 19.26
CA GLU A 527 -3.75 -2.02 20.46
C GLU A 527 -3.04 -2.53 21.70
N THR A 528 -3.47 -2.05 22.86
CA THR A 528 -3.03 -2.57 24.17
C THR A 528 -4.14 -3.39 24.81
N LEU A 529 -3.76 -4.34 25.68
CA LEU A 529 -4.73 -4.94 26.59
C LEU A 529 -5.36 -3.82 27.43
N PRO A 530 -6.70 -3.71 27.48
CA PRO A 530 -7.34 -2.71 28.31
C PRO A 530 -7.13 -3.02 29.79
N ASP A 531 -7.00 -1.97 30.60
CA ASP A 531 -6.82 -2.11 32.06
C ASP A 531 -8.02 -2.84 32.71
N ILE A 532 -9.20 -2.76 32.09
CA ILE A 532 -10.42 -3.49 32.47
C ILE A 532 -10.96 -4.19 31.23
N LEU A 533 -11.04 -5.52 31.30
CA LEU A 533 -11.69 -6.33 30.27
C LEU A 533 -13.18 -6.46 30.58
N PRO A 534 -14.06 -6.24 29.60
CA PRO A 534 -15.48 -6.56 29.76
C PRO A 534 -15.63 -8.07 30.02
N VAL A 535 -16.54 -8.42 30.92
CA VAL A 535 -16.85 -9.80 31.25
C VAL A 535 -18.16 -10.16 30.55
N LEU A 536 -18.12 -11.09 29.60
CA LEU A 536 -19.29 -11.44 28.80
C LEU A 536 -19.68 -12.90 29.03
N LYS A 537 -20.99 -13.17 29.06
CA LYS A 537 -21.51 -14.54 29.12
C LYS A 537 -21.71 -15.07 27.70
N ALA A 538 -21.21 -16.29 27.45
CA ALA A 538 -21.57 -17.01 26.24
C ALA A 538 -23.03 -17.47 26.31
N ASP A 539 -23.80 -17.11 25.28
CA ASP A 539 -25.17 -17.59 25.07
C ASP A 539 -25.29 -18.19 23.67
N PHE A 540 -26.19 -19.15 23.54
CA PHE A 540 -26.49 -19.79 22.26
C PHE A 540 -27.94 -19.49 21.91
N ASN A 541 -28.15 -18.56 20.98
CA ASN A 541 -29.47 -18.18 20.54
C ASN A 541 -29.60 -18.24 19.02
N VAL A 542 -30.16 -19.34 18.53
CA VAL A 542 -30.44 -19.58 17.11
C VAL A 542 -31.48 -18.65 16.50
N ASN A 543 -32.14 -17.80 17.29
CA ASN A 543 -33.11 -16.84 16.80
C ASN A 543 -32.57 -15.40 16.80
N SER A 544 -31.35 -15.19 17.28
CA SER A 544 -30.69 -13.88 17.28
C SER A 544 -29.61 -13.82 16.20
N ASN A 545 -29.67 -12.78 15.36
CA ASN A 545 -28.62 -12.49 14.38
C ASN A 545 -27.53 -11.58 14.97
N GLU A 546 -27.70 -11.06 16.19
CA GLU A 546 -26.69 -10.21 16.84
C GLU A 546 -25.61 -11.07 17.47
N ARG A 547 -24.34 -10.82 17.11
CA ARG A 547 -23.17 -11.58 17.58
C ARG A 547 -22.72 -11.14 18.98
N ILE A 548 -22.90 -9.87 19.33
CA ILE A 548 -22.60 -9.30 20.66
C ILE A 548 -23.73 -8.33 21.05
N ASP A 549 -24.25 -8.50 22.26
CA ASP A 549 -25.14 -7.55 22.93
C ASP A 549 -24.39 -6.97 24.13
N LEU A 550 -23.90 -5.73 23.98
CA LEU A 550 -23.12 -5.04 25.01
C LEU A 550 -23.98 -4.58 26.18
N GLU A 551 -25.28 -4.33 25.97
CA GLU A 551 -26.18 -3.91 27.05
C GLU A 551 -26.51 -5.08 27.97
N LYS A 552 -26.65 -6.28 27.40
CA LYS A 552 -26.93 -7.51 28.15
C LYS A 552 -25.67 -8.26 28.60
N GLU A 553 -24.49 -7.81 28.19
CA GLU A 553 -23.21 -8.49 28.41
C GLU A 553 -23.19 -9.93 27.87
N ILE A 554 -23.76 -10.14 26.68
CA ILE A 554 -23.92 -11.46 26.05
C ILE A 554 -23.19 -11.54 24.71
N ILE A 555 -22.56 -12.70 24.46
CA ILE A 555 -22.04 -13.08 23.15
C ILE A 555 -22.84 -14.25 22.61
N ASN A 556 -23.39 -14.09 21.41
CA ASN A 556 -24.04 -15.18 20.70
C ASN A 556 -23.01 -15.95 19.87
N LEU A 557 -22.74 -17.20 20.26
CA LEU A 557 -21.78 -18.06 19.57
C LEU A 557 -22.30 -18.62 18.24
N PHE A 558 -23.56 -18.32 17.88
CA PHE A 558 -24.19 -18.86 16.70
C PHE A 558 -25.03 -17.81 15.98
N VAL A 559 -24.55 -17.38 14.81
CA VAL A 559 -25.37 -16.63 13.85
C VAL A 559 -25.97 -17.66 12.89
N PRO A 560 -27.30 -17.80 12.83
CA PRO A 560 -27.95 -18.75 11.93
C PRO A 560 -27.57 -18.47 10.48
N THR A 561 -27.11 -19.51 9.77
CA THR A 561 -27.01 -19.44 8.30
C THR A 561 -28.37 -19.74 7.67
N GLU A 562 -28.57 -19.36 6.41
CA GLU A 562 -29.81 -19.64 5.67
C GLU A 562 -30.17 -21.14 5.62
N TYR A 563 -29.21 -22.03 5.87
CA TYR A 563 -29.40 -23.49 5.93
C TYR A 563 -29.86 -24.01 7.31
N MET A 564 -29.86 -23.17 8.34
CA MET A 564 -30.10 -23.56 9.75
C MET A 564 -31.52 -23.27 10.25
N LEU A 565 -32.39 -22.75 9.38
CA LEU A 565 -33.82 -22.56 9.67
C LEU A 565 -34.59 -23.87 9.41
N LEU A 566 -34.46 -24.84 10.30
CA LEU A 566 -35.31 -26.03 10.27
C LEU A 566 -36.74 -25.64 10.70
N SER A 567 -37.71 -25.79 9.80
CA SER A 567 -39.13 -25.84 10.19
C SER A 567 -39.36 -27.02 11.13
N LYS A 568 -40.31 -26.92 12.06
CA LYS A 568 -40.73 -28.02 12.94
C LYS A 568 -41.29 -29.17 12.10
N ASN A 569 -40.42 -30.08 11.69
CA ASN A 569 -40.78 -31.34 11.08
C ASN A 569 -40.49 -32.41 12.14
N GLN A 570 -41.39 -33.39 12.31
CA GLN A 570 -41.26 -34.45 13.32
C GLN A 570 -40.10 -35.43 13.05
N GLU A 571 -39.10 -35.03 12.27
CA GLU A 571 -37.93 -35.85 11.98
C GLU A 571 -36.99 -35.86 13.19
N THR A 572 -36.87 -37.03 13.81
CA THR A 572 -35.81 -37.31 14.76
C THR A 572 -34.46 -37.31 14.04
N PHE A 573 -33.62 -36.37 14.43
CA PHE A 573 -32.25 -36.23 13.98
C PHE A 573 -31.28 -36.87 14.98
N HIS A 574 -30.18 -37.47 14.50
CA HIS A 574 -29.14 -38.04 15.35
C HIS A 574 -27.85 -37.20 15.27
N PRO A 575 -27.65 -36.21 16.16
CA PRO A 575 -26.56 -35.24 16.05
C PRO A 575 -25.15 -35.81 15.90
N LYS A 576 -24.88 -36.92 16.58
CA LYS A 576 -23.59 -37.62 16.50
C LYS A 576 -23.32 -38.22 15.11
N LYS A 577 -24.36 -38.66 14.42
CA LYS A 577 -24.29 -39.32 13.12
C LYS A 577 -24.33 -38.32 11.98
N ASP A 578 -25.22 -37.34 12.11
CA ASP A 578 -25.65 -36.55 10.98
C ASP A 578 -24.96 -35.16 10.95
N PHE A 579 -24.54 -34.60 12.09
CA PHE A 579 -23.65 -33.42 12.16
C PHE A 579 -22.46 -33.64 13.11
N PRO A 580 -21.55 -34.58 12.80
CA PRO A 580 -20.49 -35.00 13.73
C PRO A 580 -19.53 -33.88 14.14
N HIS A 581 -19.33 -32.87 13.29
CA HIS A 581 -18.47 -31.72 13.57
C HIS A 581 -19.12 -30.74 14.57
N ILE A 582 -20.41 -30.45 14.39
CA ILE A 582 -21.19 -29.60 15.31
C ILE A 582 -21.40 -30.34 16.64
N TYR A 583 -21.68 -31.63 16.60
CA TYR A 583 -21.82 -32.46 17.79
C TYR A 583 -20.52 -32.51 18.62
N ARG A 584 -19.35 -32.61 17.99
CA ARG A 584 -18.04 -32.52 18.68
C ARG A 584 -17.84 -31.16 19.37
N LEU A 585 -18.26 -30.06 18.73
CA LEU A 585 -18.21 -28.72 19.31
C LEU A 585 -19.16 -28.58 20.51
N VAL A 586 -20.39 -29.06 20.39
CA VAL A 586 -21.41 -29.03 21.48
C VAL A 586 -20.99 -29.90 22.67
N MET A 587 -20.42 -31.08 22.44
CA MET A 587 -19.97 -31.99 23.52
C MET A 587 -18.78 -31.44 24.32
N ASN A 588 -17.93 -30.61 23.71
CA ASN A 588 -16.83 -29.94 24.42
C ASN A 588 -17.32 -28.80 25.33
N LEU A 589 -18.58 -28.35 25.18
CA LEU A 589 -19.15 -27.20 25.88
C LEU A 589 -20.13 -27.58 27.00
N ILE A 590 -20.44 -28.88 27.20
CA ILE A 590 -21.35 -29.36 28.26
C ILE A 590 -20.57 -30.19 29.30
N PRO A 591 -20.36 -29.71 30.54
CA PRO A 591 -19.46 -30.34 31.51
C PRO A 591 -20.02 -31.55 32.29
N LYS A 592 -21.04 -32.26 31.78
CA LYS A 592 -21.55 -33.50 32.40
C LYS A 592 -22.14 -34.48 31.39
N TYR A 593 -21.30 -35.07 30.54
CA TYR A 593 -21.57 -36.38 29.95
C TYR A 593 -20.24 -37.12 29.75
N ARG A 594 -19.77 -37.77 30.82
CA ARG A 594 -19.03 -39.03 30.72
C ARG A 594 -19.99 -40.16 30.99
#